data_AF-A0A8B7XGW0-F1
#
_entry.id   AF-A0A8B7XGW0-F1
#
_cell.length_a   1.000
_cell.length_b   1.000
_cell.length_c   1.000
_cell.angle_alpha   90.00
_cell.angle_beta   90.00
_cell.angle_gamma   90.00
#
_symmetry.space_group_name_H-M   'P 1'
#
loop_
_entity.id
_entity.type
_entity.pdbx_description
1 polymer ?
#
loop_
_entity_poly.entity_id
_entity_poly.type
_entity_poly.pdbx_seq_one_letter_code
_entity_poly.pdbx_strand_id
1 'polypeptide(L)'
;MIIFNAMMDADRHSEGSFSDDLPPSSGSSLLPLEHPFIYPWTMMGTQGILLAVLINVCLLLCISVDCYHRRLLGGATIGRLPPGPVGLPFLGSLLELRGNPIQRLRELAVRYGPVLTIKLGFVRIFVLSEVDVIHEALVTQGVVFNDRPSFLGVLSGSGSKRGIVALEYGPFHRYQRQFIVEIMRTLGIGRKKGEKYFKRSLTELCQYLTESDGKPLNARTTVSHYVFCGFFVFLFGFSCVDNESLIELRDSLAEFLHLNPVLILASTVLPKFLVQKFMTGKKKLTDCFLELLQKRRQRYQDQAWPTQADTVWESYLDGIVGIQQRFTKPVNTSSSDDGNHDNRKHSSSGEKAAAALAPDEHFINVLFDFFVVGSETALLGLLWALQMVMLHPQWQRRIQDELDQVVGAENIPSLSHKSRLHVTMATITETYRYRPVSALGAPHRVMQDTILKGHLIPEGSYVLTNIYAAHHDSQRSCPGENWTRSLMFLFTTTILKSFTLTFPDNEELPDPMGQPGINYSPCDFKICATPR
;
A
#
# COMPACT_ATOMS: atom_id res chain seq x y z
N MET A 1 17.45 13.47 -15.18
CA MET A 1 18.39 14.38 -14.50
C MET A 1 18.13 15.86 -14.83
N ILE A 2 17.91 16.25 -16.10
CA ILE A 2 17.60 17.66 -16.49
C ILE A 2 16.25 18.16 -15.94
N ILE A 3 15.28 17.26 -15.75
CA ILE A 3 13.94 17.59 -15.20
C ILE A 3 14.01 17.98 -13.70
N PHE A 4 15.00 17.46 -12.97
CA PHE A 4 15.11 17.58 -11.51
C PHE A 4 15.58 18.97 -11.03
N ASN A 5 16.51 19.60 -11.76
CA ASN A 5 17.04 20.90 -11.35
C ASN A 5 16.03 22.04 -11.53
N ALA A 6 15.10 21.93 -12.49
CA ALA A 6 14.09 22.96 -12.71
C ALA A 6 12.97 22.98 -11.65
N MET A 7 12.77 21.89 -10.91
CA MET A 7 11.68 21.76 -9.92
C MET A 7 12.14 22.12 -8.50
N MET A 8 13.44 22.09 -8.21
CA MET A 8 14.01 22.31 -6.87
C MET A 8 14.26 23.78 -6.51
N ASP A 9 14.29 24.69 -7.50
CA ASP A 9 14.64 26.09 -7.25
C ASP A 9 13.44 26.97 -6.82
N ALA A 10 12.21 26.43 -6.82
CA ALA A 10 11.01 27.17 -6.41
C ALA A 10 10.68 27.07 -4.90
N ASP A 11 11.20 26.07 -4.17
CA ASP A 11 10.76 25.74 -2.80
C ASP A 11 11.64 26.35 -1.68
N ARG A 12 12.61 27.22 -2.00
CA ARG A 12 13.61 27.73 -1.03
C ARG A 12 13.27 29.06 -0.34
N HIS A 13 12.06 29.60 -0.49
CA HIS A 13 11.70 30.91 0.05
C HIS A 13 10.38 30.93 0.84
N SER A 14 10.32 30.26 1.99
CA SER A 14 9.31 30.58 3.02
C SER A 14 9.64 29.98 4.40
N GLU A 15 10.67 30.50 5.09
CA GLU A 15 10.77 30.34 6.55
C GLU A 15 10.97 31.73 7.18
N GLY A 16 9.88 32.28 7.71
CA GLY A 16 9.83 33.53 8.47
C GLY A 16 9.69 33.27 9.96
N SER A 17 10.58 33.89 10.73
CA SER A 17 10.78 33.87 12.18
C SER A 17 9.59 34.41 13.00
N PHE A 18 9.27 33.75 14.13
CA PHE A 18 8.40 34.29 15.18
C PHE A 18 9.24 34.89 16.32
N SER A 19 8.99 36.16 16.65
CA SER A 19 9.62 36.91 17.73
C SER A 19 8.65 37.11 18.91
N ASP A 20 9.16 36.93 20.12
CA ASP A 20 8.57 37.31 21.41
C ASP A 20 8.33 38.83 21.48
N ASP A 21 7.24 39.26 22.12
CA ASP A 21 7.19 40.50 22.95
C ASP A 21 5.81 40.69 23.64
N LEU A 22 5.83 40.99 24.94
CA LEU A 22 4.70 41.46 25.76
C LEU A 22 5.21 42.50 26.78
N PRO A 23 4.50 43.63 26.99
CA PRO A 23 4.60 44.37 28.26
C PRO A 23 3.19 44.87 28.75
N PRO A 24 3.05 45.69 29.82
CA PRO A 24 2.70 45.19 31.16
C PRO A 24 1.47 45.84 31.85
N SER A 25 1.06 45.19 32.95
CA SER A 25 0.23 45.56 34.13
C SER A 25 -0.47 46.93 34.28
N SER A 26 -1.74 46.90 34.72
CA SER A 26 -2.38 47.64 35.84
C SER A 26 -3.87 47.21 35.92
N GLY A 27 -4.64 47.13 37.02
CA GLY A 27 -4.47 47.30 38.46
C GLY A 27 -5.87 47.09 39.12
N SER A 28 -5.91 46.45 40.32
CA SER A 28 -6.91 46.54 41.43
C SER A 28 -8.43 46.48 41.12
N SER A 29 -9.31 45.71 41.80
CA SER A 29 -9.64 45.76 43.25
C SER A 29 -10.81 44.83 43.66
N LEU A 30 -10.64 44.10 44.78
CA LEU A 30 -11.56 43.79 45.92
C LEU A 30 -12.89 43.01 45.69
N LEU A 31 -12.93 41.69 45.99
CA LEU A 31 -13.40 40.98 47.24
C LEU A 31 -14.93 40.65 47.25
N PRO A 32 -15.40 39.65 48.03
CA PRO A 32 -14.80 38.41 48.55
C PRO A 32 -15.69 37.16 48.27
N LEU A 33 -15.19 35.93 48.45
CA LEU A 33 -15.98 34.78 48.93
C LEU A 33 -15.03 33.63 49.32
N GLU A 34 -15.31 33.08 50.49
CA GLU A 34 -14.53 32.10 51.25
C GLU A 34 -14.37 30.77 50.51
N HIS A 35 -13.22 30.10 50.64
CA HIS A 35 -13.06 28.65 50.89
C HIS A 35 -11.56 28.31 51.07
N PRO A 36 -11.17 27.46 52.05
CA PRO A 36 -9.77 27.10 52.26
C PRO A 36 -9.28 26.11 51.18
N PHE A 37 -8.23 26.49 50.46
CA PHE A 37 -7.46 25.62 49.56
C PHE A 37 -6.81 24.48 50.36
N ILE A 38 -7.38 23.27 50.25
CA ILE A 38 -6.70 22.03 50.59
C ILE A 38 -6.07 21.51 49.29
N TYR A 39 -4.74 21.50 49.23
CA TYR A 39 -3.98 20.90 48.13
C TYR A 39 -4.24 19.37 48.07
N PRO A 40 -4.46 18.77 46.88
CA PRO A 40 -4.79 17.34 46.73
C PRO A 40 -3.58 16.39 46.84
N TRP A 41 -2.50 16.77 47.54
CA TRP A 41 -1.32 15.92 47.73
C TRP A 41 -1.43 14.99 48.95
N THR A 42 -2.40 15.19 49.84
CA THR A 42 -2.59 14.38 51.06
C THR A 42 -3.38 13.08 50.84
N MET A 43 -3.81 12.79 49.60
CA MET A 43 -4.57 11.59 49.24
C MET A 43 -3.81 10.64 48.28
N MET A 44 -2.48 10.77 48.13
CA MET A 44 -1.70 9.61 47.67
C MET A 44 -1.46 8.72 48.88
N GLY A 45 -2.45 7.86 49.19
CA GLY A 45 -2.30 6.82 50.21
C GLY A 45 -1.04 5.99 49.98
N THR A 46 -0.56 5.30 51.00
CA THR A 46 0.64 4.44 50.96
C THR A 46 0.68 3.50 49.75
N GLN A 47 -0.49 3.10 49.23
CA GLN A 47 -0.64 2.34 47.99
C GLN A 47 -0.17 3.08 46.71
N GLY A 48 -0.38 4.39 46.60
CA GLY A 48 0.09 5.19 45.46
C GLY A 48 1.61 5.37 45.44
N ILE A 49 2.22 5.52 46.63
CA ILE A 49 3.68 5.56 46.78
C ILE A 49 4.30 4.20 46.44
N LEU A 50 3.70 3.10 46.94
CA LEU A 50 4.13 1.75 46.61
C LEU A 50 4.01 1.45 45.10
N LEU A 51 2.95 1.91 44.45
CA LEU A 51 2.78 1.75 43.00
C LEU A 51 3.84 2.55 42.22
N ALA A 52 4.12 3.80 42.63
CA ALA A 52 5.16 4.62 42.01
C ALA A 52 6.56 4.01 42.19
N VAL A 53 6.88 3.49 43.38
CA VAL A 53 8.15 2.79 43.64
C VAL A 53 8.24 1.52 42.81
N LEU A 54 7.16 0.73 42.73
CA LEU A 54 7.13 -0.49 41.91
C LEU A 54 7.34 -0.18 40.43
N ILE A 55 6.69 0.87 39.91
CA ILE A 55 6.90 1.33 38.52
C ILE A 55 8.36 1.71 38.30
N ASN A 56 8.97 2.50 39.19
CA ASN A 56 10.36 2.92 39.05
C ASN A 56 11.34 1.74 39.15
N VAL A 57 11.11 0.78 40.04
CA VAL A 57 11.91 -0.45 40.14
C VAL A 57 11.79 -1.29 38.87
N CYS A 58 10.58 -1.45 38.33
CA CYS A 58 10.36 -2.12 37.05
C CYS A 58 11.06 -1.39 35.89
N LEU A 59 11.00 -0.05 35.84
CA LEU A 59 11.71 0.75 34.84
C LEU A 59 13.23 0.54 34.92
N LEU A 60 13.80 0.56 36.13
CA LEU A 60 15.24 0.36 36.36
C LEU A 60 15.69 -1.07 36.00
N LEU A 61 14.88 -2.08 36.32
CA LEU A 61 15.13 -3.47 35.92
C LEU A 61 15.03 -3.65 34.40
N CYS A 62 14.08 -3.00 33.74
CA CYS A 62 14.00 -3.03 32.28
C CYS A 62 15.18 -2.30 31.60
N ILE A 63 15.64 -1.18 32.16
CA ILE A 63 16.83 -0.47 31.68
C ILE A 63 18.07 -1.35 31.88
N SER A 64 18.23 -2.00 33.03
CA SER A 64 19.38 -2.87 33.29
C SER A 64 19.40 -4.10 32.38
N VAL A 65 18.24 -4.69 32.08
CA VAL A 65 18.10 -5.79 31.10
C VAL A 65 18.38 -5.32 29.67
N ASP A 66 17.92 -4.14 29.24
CA ASP A 66 18.25 -3.59 27.90
C ASP A 66 19.74 -3.26 27.80
N CYS A 67 20.35 -2.68 28.84
CA CYS A 67 21.79 -2.43 28.90
C CYS A 67 22.61 -3.73 28.89
N TYR A 68 22.14 -4.77 29.60
CA TYR A 68 22.78 -6.08 29.60
C TYR A 68 22.70 -6.77 28.23
N HIS A 69 21.52 -6.75 27.58
CA HIS A 69 21.37 -7.21 26.21
C HIS A 69 22.29 -6.45 25.23
N ARG A 70 22.40 -5.12 25.35
CA ARG A 70 23.30 -4.31 24.52
C ARG A 70 24.77 -4.67 24.72
N ARG A 71 25.19 -5.00 25.94
CA ARG A 71 26.58 -5.43 26.22
C ARG A 71 26.87 -6.83 25.69
N LEU A 72 25.94 -7.77 25.79
CA LEU A 72 26.07 -9.11 25.21
C LEU A 72 26.22 -9.08 23.69
N LEU A 73 25.61 -8.10 23.03
CA LEU A 73 25.68 -7.90 21.58
C LEU A 73 26.93 -7.10 21.13
N GLY A 74 27.86 -6.78 22.05
CA GLY A 74 29.01 -5.89 21.82
C GLY A 74 30.33 -6.55 21.40
N GLY A 75 30.41 -7.88 21.25
CA GLY A 75 31.66 -8.59 20.89
C GLY A 75 31.76 -8.96 19.41
N ALA A 76 32.93 -8.71 18.79
CA ALA A 76 33.33 -8.99 17.40
C ALA A 76 32.65 -8.16 16.27
N THR A 77 33.40 -7.86 15.21
CA THR A 77 33.05 -6.92 14.12
C THR A 77 32.26 -7.54 12.96
N ILE A 78 32.04 -8.85 12.97
CA ILE A 78 31.14 -9.56 12.05
C ILE A 78 29.99 -10.11 12.92
N GLY A 79 28.75 -9.74 12.60
CA GLY A 79 27.57 -10.21 13.33
C GLY A 79 27.02 -9.27 14.41
N ARG A 80 27.42 -7.99 14.41
CA ARG A 80 26.69 -6.95 15.17
C ARG A 80 25.38 -6.61 14.48
N LEU A 81 24.37 -6.30 15.28
CA LEU A 81 23.11 -5.78 14.76
C LEU A 81 23.34 -4.46 14.01
N PRO A 82 22.53 -4.18 12.98
CA PRO A 82 22.57 -2.89 12.29
C PRO A 82 22.41 -1.71 13.25
N PRO A 83 23.11 -0.60 13.00
CA PRO A 83 23.00 0.60 13.83
C PRO A 83 21.60 1.21 13.76
N GLY A 84 21.24 2.03 14.74
CA GLY A 84 19.93 2.66 14.78
C GLY A 84 19.80 3.61 15.96
N PRO A 85 18.76 4.46 15.94
CA PRO A 85 18.57 5.42 17.00
C PRO A 85 18.30 4.78 18.36
N VAL A 86 18.76 5.45 19.40
CA VAL A 86 18.53 5.04 20.78
C VAL A 86 17.09 5.38 21.15
N GLY A 87 16.20 4.41 21.02
CA GLY A 87 14.80 4.56 21.41
C GLY A 87 14.62 4.70 22.92
N LEU A 88 13.50 5.32 23.32
CA LEU A 88 13.07 5.38 24.72
C LEU A 88 12.72 3.97 25.24
N PRO A 89 12.82 3.74 26.56
CA PRO A 89 12.29 2.53 27.18
C PRO A 89 10.81 2.33 26.78
N PHE A 90 10.42 1.11 26.44
CA PHE A 90 9.06 0.70 26.05
C PHE A 90 8.46 1.30 24.77
N LEU A 91 8.79 2.53 24.39
CA LEU A 91 8.28 3.17 23.17
C LEU A 91 9.20 2.93 21.97
N GLY A 92 10.48 2.68 22.21
CA GLY A 92 11.49 2.59 21.17
C GLY A 92 11.63 3.92 20.43
N SER A 93 11.65 3.86 19.10
CA SER A 93 11.83 4.98 18.18
C SER A 93 10.51 5.67 17.79
N LEU A 94 9.39 5.37 18.46
CA LEU A 94 8.08 5.88 18.07
C LEU A 94 8.01 7.42 18.04
N LEU A 95 8.64 8.10 19.00
CA LEU A 95 8.68 9.56 19.04
C LEU A 95 9.54 10.18 17.92
N GLU A 96 10.56 9.47 17.46
CA GLU A 96 11.43 9.92 16.38
C GLU A 96 10.74 9.79 15.01
N LEU A 97 9.81 8.85 14.90
CA LEU A 97 8.97 8.63 13.73
C LEU A 97 7.68 9.46 13.73
N ARG A 98 7.54 10.42 14.66
CA ARG A 98 6.38 11.33 14.71
C ARG A 98 6.33 12.22 13.46
N GLY A 99 5.12 12.59 13.04
CA GLY A 99 4.90 13.39 11.83
C GLY A 99 4.96 12.52 10.58
N ASN A 100 5.98 12.71 9.73
CA ASN A 100 6.15 11.93 8.50
C ASN A 100 7.18 10.79 8.68
N PRO A 101 6.74 9.55 8.96
CA PRO A 101 7.66 8.44 9.21
C PRO A 101 8.52 8.07 8.00
N ILE A 102 8.02 8.28 6.77
CA ILE A 102 8.76 7.98 5.54
C ILE A 102 9.97 8.91 5.43
N GLN A 103 9.76 10.21 5.62
CA GLN A 103 10.83 11.21 5.58
C GLN A 103 11.82 11.01 6.72
N ARG A 104 11.33 10.74 7.93
CA ARG A 104 12.19 10.44 9.10
C ARG A 104 13.06 9.20 8.87
N LEU A 105 12.49 8.13 8.31
CA LEU A 105 13.27 6.93 7.97
C LEU A 105 14.34 7.20 6.91
N ARG A 106 14.09 8.11 5.96
CA ARG A 106 15.11 8.57 5.01
C ARG A 106 16.23 9.34 5.72
N GLU A 107 15.90 10.28 6.60
CA GLU A 107 16.91 11.02 7.40
C GLU A 107 17.76 10.08 8.26
N LEU A 108 17.13 9.08 8.87
CA LEU A 108 17.82 8.05 9.65
C LEU A 108 18.72 7.17 8.78
N ALA A 109 18.29 6.82 7.57
CA ALA A 109 19.11 6.06 6.63
C ALA A 109 20.38 6.83 6.23
N VAL A 110 20.29 8.14 6.01
CA VAL A 110 21.47 8.98 5.74
C VAL A 110 22.43 8.99 6.94
N ARG A 111 21.91 8.96 8.18
CA ARG A 111 22.72 9.01 9.40
C ARG A 111 23.35 7.66 9.80
N TYR A 112 22.58 6.57 9.71
CA TYR A 112 22.97 5.26 10.23
C TYR A 112 23.42 4.28 9.13
N GLY A 113 23.22 4.63 7.87
CA GLY A 113 23.63 3.83 6.72
C GLY A 113 22.50 2.96 6.16
N PRO A 114 22.85 2.00 5.29
CA PRO A 114 21.89 1.40 4.36
C PRO A 114 21.00 0.31 4.96
N VAL A 115 21.43 -0.27 6.08
CA VAL A 115 20.66 -1.17 6.93
C VAL A 115 20.61 -0.52 8.31
N LEU A 116 19.42 -0.15 8.77
CA LEU A 116 19.25 0.45 10.10
C LEU A 116 18.21 -0.31 10.93
N THR A 117 18.34 -0.22 12.25
CA THR A 117 17.41 -0.82 13.22
C THR A 117 16.49 0.24 13.81
N ILE A 118 15.18 0.02 13.75
CA ILE A 118 14.19 0.76 14.55
C ILE A 118 13.53 -0.17 15.55
N LYS A 119 13.12 0.38 16.70
CA LYS A 119 12.29 -0.34 17.68
C LYS A 119 10.91 0.31 17.73
N LEU A 120 9.85 -0.47 17.51
CA LEU A 120 8.47 -0.04 17.75
C LEU A 120 7.95 -0.83 18.94
N GLY A 121 7.93 -0.20 20.10
CA GLY A 121 7.66 -0.93 21.33
C GLY A 121 8.78 -1.95 21.64
N PHE A 122 8.37 -3.20 21.82
CA PHE A 122 9.28 -4.35 21.95
C PHE A 122 9.64 -4.99 20.60
N VAL A 123 9.02 -4.54 19.51
CA VAL A 123 9.22 -5.12 18.18
C VAL A 123 10.42 -4.46 17.52
N ARG A 124 11.38 -5.27 17.09
CA ARG A 124 12.54 -4.82 16.32
C ARG A 124 12.26 -4.94 14.83
N ILE A 125 12.56 -3.88 14.08
CA ILE A 125 12.39 -3.83 12.64
C ILE A 125 13.69 -3.33 12.01
N PHE A 126 14.14 -3.99 10.96
CA PHE A 126 15.26 -3.57 10.14
C PHE A 126 14.74 -2.86 8.89
N VAL A 127 15.31 -1.71 8.57
CA VAL A 127 14.90 -0.91 7.40
C VAL A 127 16.04 -0.90 6.39
N LEU A 128 15.76 -1.41 5.20
CA LEU A 128 16.70 -1.47 4.07
C LEU A 128 16.44 -0.25 3.18
N SER A 129 17.44 0.60 3.01
CA SER A 129 17.24 1.89 2.30
C SER A 129 18.05 2.06 1.02
N GLU A 130 18.94 1.12 0.71
CA GLU A 130 19.70 1.10 -0.54
C GLU A 130 19.28 -0.04 -1.47
N VAL A 131 19.40 0.21 -2.77
CA VAL A 131 18.95 -0.69 -3.84
C VAL A 131 19.72 -2.01 -3.84
N ASP A 132 21.04 -1.94 -3.66
CA ASP A 132 21.91 -3.12 -3.63
C ASP A 132 21.60 -3.99 -2.41
N VAL A 133 21.33 -3.37 -1.26
CA VAL A 133 20.91 -4.06 -0.03
C VAL A 133 19.57 -4.73 -0.21
N ILE A 134 18.59 -4.02 -0.77
CA ILE A 134 17.25 -4.56 -1.04
C ILE A 134 17.36 -5.71 -2.05
N HIS A 135 18.23 -5.60 -3.07
CA HIS A 135 18.49 -6.68 -4.01
C HIS A 135 19.04 -7.92 -3.31
N GLU A 136 20.09 -7.72 -2.52
CA GLU A 136 20.78 -8.78 -1.81
C GLU A 136 19.80 -9.51 -0.87
N ALA A 137 18.97 -8.77 -0.14
CA ALA A 137 17.98 -9.36 0.76
C ALA A 137 16.84 -10.08 0.00
N LEU A 138 16.17 -9.42 -0.95
CA LEU A 138 14.92 -9.92 -1.52
C LEU A 138 15.08 -10.82 -2.74
N VAL A 139 16.20 -10.69 -3.45
CA VAL A 139 16.49 -11.47 -4.67
C VAL A 139 17.56 -12.50 -4.39
N THR A 140 18.77 -12.08 -4.01
CA THR A 140 19.90 -13.00 -3.78
C THR A 140 19.64 -13.93 -2.59
N GLN A 141 19.16 -13.38 -1.47
CA GLN A 141 18.81 -14.13 -0.27
C GLN A 141 17.28 -14.33 -0.13
N GLY A 142 16.55 -14.36 -1.26
CA GLY A 142 15.08 -14.34 -1.25
C GLY A 142 14.43 -15.50 -0.48
N VAL A 143 15.06 -16.67 -0.36
CA VAL A 143 14.54 -17.77 0.46
C VAL A 143 14.46 -17.41 1.95
N VAL A 144 15.38 -16.56 2.44
CA VAL A 144 15.48 -16.15 3.83
C VAL A 144 14.54 -14.98 4.15
N PHE A 145 14.38 -14.04 3.23
CA PHE A 145 13.63 -12.80 3.48
C PHE A 145 12.20 -12.79 2.95
N ASN A 146 11.77 -13.71 2.08
CA ASN A 146 10.45 -13.61 1.42
C ASN A 146 9.25 -14.04 2.26
N ASP A 147 9.44 -14.41 3.53
CA ASP A 147 8.32 -14.73 4.41
C ASP A 147 7.58 -13.48 4.91
N ARG A 148 6.37 -13.68 5.44
CA ARG A 148 5.45 -12.61 5.84
C ARG A 148 5.17 -12.62 7.33
N PRO A 149 5.12 -11.45 7.97
CA PRO A 149 4.62 -11.34 9.33
C PRO A 149 3.14 -11.75 9.41
N SER A 150 2.76 -12.50 10.45
CA SER A 150 1.39 -12.95 10.65
C SER A 150 0.39 -11.80 10.76
N PHE A 151 0.83 -10.62 11.23
CA PHE A 151 -0.02 -9.44 11.36
C PHE A 151 -0.53 -8.91 10.02
N LEU A 152 0.12 -9.23 8.89
CA LEU A 152 -0.40 -8.85 7.57
C LEU A 152 -1.73 -9.55 7.25
N GLY A 153 -2.03 -10.69 7.90
CA GLY A 153 -3.31 -11.39 7.73
C GLY A 153 -4.51 -10.58 8.21
N VAL A 154 -4.29 -9.52 8.99
CA VAL A 154 -5.31 -8.56 9.39
C VAL A 154 -5.80 -7.74 8.19
N LEU A 155 -4.92 -7.42 7.23
CA LEU A 155 -5.31 -6.77 5.98
C LEU A 155 -6.11 -7.72 5.08
N SER A 156 -5.83 -9.02 5.15
CA SER A 156 -6.46 -10.06 4.34
C SER A 156 -7.82 -10.56 4.83
N GLY A 157 -8.55 -9.77 5.64
CA GLY A 157 -9.89 -10.09 6.15
C GLY A 157 -9.93 -11.19 7.23
N SER A 158 -9.12 -12.24 7.09
CA SER A 158 -9.22 -13.49 7.85
C SER A 158 -8.39 -13.53 9.14
N GLY A 159 -7.41 -12.64 9.34
CA GLY A 159 -6.49 -12.72 10.50
C GLY A 159 -5.65 -14.01 10.52
N SER A 160 -5.61 -14.75 9.41
CA SER A 160 -4.93 -16.03 9.24
C SER A 160 -3.90 -15.94 8.10
N LYS A 161 -2.98 -16.91 8.02
CA LYS A 161 -1.96 -17.04 6.94
C LYS A 161 -2.62 -17.48 5.62
N ARG A 162 -3.57 -16.69 5.09
CA ARG A 162 -4.36 -16.95 3.88
C ARG A 162 -4.31 -15.74 2.95
N GLY A 163 -4.85 -15.88 1.74
CA GLY A 163 -4.77 -14.84 0.71
C GLY A 163 -3.41 -14.87 0.00
N ILE A 164 -2.99 -13.71 -0.48
CA ILE A 164 -1.75 -13.47 -1.23
C ILE A 164 -0.72 -12.74 -0.35
N VAL A 165 -1.16 -11.74 0.41
CA VAL A 165 -0.28 -10.76 1.07
C VAL A 165 0.33 -11.34 2.34
N ALA A 166 -0.47 -12.09 3.10
CA ALA A 166 -0.11 -12.66 4.40
C ALA A 166 0.31 -14.13 4.32
N LEU A 167 0.36 -14.69 3.11
CA LEU A 167 0.65 -16.10 2.91
C LEU A 167 2.12 -16.39 3.21
N GLU A 168 2.35 -17.45 3.99
CA GLU A 168 3.68 -17.89 4.37
C GLU A 168 4.48 -18.37 3.15
N TYR A 169 5.77 -18.04 3.14
CA TYR A 169 6.64 -18.44 2.06
C TYR A 169 6.83 -19.96 2.04
N GLY A 170 6.45 -20.59 0.93
CA GLY A 170 6.56 -22.02 0.76
C GLY A 170 6.15 -22.49 -0.65
N PRO A 171 6.09 -23.80 -0.89
CA PRO A 171 5.65 -24.37 -2.16
C PRO A 171 4.27 -23.86 -2.60
N PHE A 172 3.32 -23.79 -1.67
CA PHE A 172 1.97 -23.30 -1.94
C PHE A 172 1.94 -21.83 -2.35
N HIS A 173 2.66 -20.95 -1.64
CA HIS A 173 2.78 -19.53 -2.01
C HIS A 173 3.38 -19.34 -3.41
N ARG A 174 4.45 -20.08 -3.75
CA ARG A 174 5.06 -20.02 -5.09
C ARG A 174 4.09 -20.46 -6.17
N TYR A 175 3.38 -21.56 -5.93
CA TYR A 175 2.37 -22.09 -6.84
C TYR A 175 1.23 -21.07 -7.05
N GLN A 176 0.65 -20.54 -5.97
CA GLN A 176 -0.44 -19.56 -6.04
C GLN A 176 -0.01 -18.30 -6.81
N ARG A 177 1.21 -17.81 -6.60
CA ARG A 177 1.75 -16.67 -7.37
C ARG A 177 1.87 -16.97 -8.86
N GLN A 178 2.39 -18.12 -9.24
CA GLN A 178 2.49 -18.52 -10.65
C GLN A 178 1.11 -18.55 -11.31
N PHE A 179 0.13 -19.10 -10.59
CA PHE A 179 -1.24 -19.13 -11.04
C PHE A 179 -1.86 -17.72 -11.19
N ILE A 180 -1.72 -16.84 -10.21
CA ILE A 180 -2.26 -15.47 -10.30
C ILE A 180 -1.70 -14.77 -11.52
N VAL A 181 -0.40 -14.93 -11.79
CA VAL A 181 0.25 -14.39 -12.98
C VAL A 181 -0.31 -15.02 -14.26
N GLU A 182 -0.67 -16.31 -14.24
CA GLU A 182 -1.36 -16.98 -15.34
C GLU A 182 -2.74 -16.35 -15.63
N ILE A 183 -3.58 -16.15 -14.60
CA ILE A 183 -4.88 -15.46 -14.80
C ILE A 183 -4.66 -14.10 -15.42
N MET A 184 -3.78 -13.29 -14.81
CA MET A 184 -3.52 -11.92 -15.27
C MET A 184 -3.10 -11.89 -16.74
N ARG A 185 -2.29 -12.86 -17.17
CA ARG A 185 -1.85 -13.00 -18.57
C ARG A 185 -3.02 -13.39 -19.48
N THR A 186 -3.85 -14.35 -19.07
CA THR A 186 -5.00 -14.84 -19.85
C THR A 186 -6.08 -13.77 -20.03
N LEU A 187 -6.34 -12.97 -18.99
CA LEU A 187 -7.23 -11.81 -19.03
C LEU A 187 -6.67 -10.67 -19.89
N GLY A 188 -5.37 -10.73 -20.24
CA GLY A 188 -4.73 -9.78 -21.13
C GLY A 188 -4.31 -8.49 -20.43
N ILE A 189 -4.04 -8.53 -19.13
CA ILE A 189 -3.56 -7.38 -18.38
C ILE A 189 -2.20 -6.93 -18.93
N GLY A 190 -2.02 -5.63 -19.10
CA GLY A 190 -0.84 -5.06 -19.74
C GLY A 190 -0.89 -5.08 -21.28
N ARG A 191 -1.94 -5.64 -21.90
CA ARG A 191 -2.10 -5.79 -23.35
C ARG A 191 -3.42 -5.19 -23.81
N LYS A 192 -3.58 -4.98 -25.12
CA LYS A 192 -4.78 -4.43 -25.76
C LYS A 192 -6.09 -5.12 -25.32
N LYS A 193 -6.07 -6.45 -25.12
CA LYS A 193 -7.24 -7.22 -24.63
C LYS A 193 -7.75 -6.72 -23.27
N GLY A 194 -6.87 -6.26 -22.37
CA GLY A 194 -7.23 -5.77 -21.04
C GLY A 194 -7.88 -4.38 -21.04
N GLU A 195 -7.83 -3.62 -22.13
CA GLU A 195 -8.46 -2.29 -22.22
C GLU A 195 -9.99 -2.36 -22.04
N LYS A 196 -10.59 -3.51 -22.38
CA LYS A 196 -12.04 -3.74 -22.26
C LYS A 196 -12.57 -3.50 -20.84
N TYR A 197 -11.75 -3.73 -19.82
CA TYR A 197 -12.16 -3.55 -18.42
C TYR A 197 -12.32 -2.08 -18.04
N PHE A 198 -11.63 -1.16 -18.73
CA PHE A 198 -11.65 0.27 -18.41
C PHE A 198 -12.45 1.09 -19.41
N LYS A 199 -12.72 0.56 -20.61
CA LYS A 199 -13.35 1.30 -21.71
C LYS A 199 -14.62 2.03 -21.27
N ARG A 200 -15.55 1.32 -20.62
CA ARG A 200 -16.80 1.90 -20.13
C ARG A 200 -16.56 3.01 -19.11
N SER A 201 -15.75 2.71 -18.09
CA SER A 201 -15.45 3.66 -17.01
C SER A 201 -14.74 4.93 -17.50
N LEU A 202 -13.89 4.81 -18.51
CA LEU A 202 -13.24 5.95 -19.16
C LEU A 202 -14.24 6.81 -19.94
N THR A 203 -15.14 6.17 -20.69
CA THR A 203 -16.19 6.90 -21.42
C THR A 203 -17.10 7.65 -20.47
N GLU A 204 -17.58 7.00 -19.41
CA GLU A 204 -18.44 7.63 -18.40
C GLU A 204 -17.71 8.75 -17.63
N LEU A 205 -16.41 8.57 -17.31
CA LEU A 205 -15.60 9.62 -16.70
C LEU A 205 -15.44 10.83 -17.62
N CYS A 206 -15.10 10.63 -18.90
CA CYS A 206 -14.98 11.73 -19.85
C CYS A 206 -16.32 12.46 -20.02
N GLN A 207 -17.43 11.73 -20.12
CA GLN A 207 -18.75 12.34 -20.18
C GLN A 207 -19.02 13.22 -18.95
N TYR A 208 -18.77 12.69 -17.75
CA TYR A 208 -18.97 13.44 -16.50
C TYR A 208 -18.07 14.69 -16.40
N LEU A 209 -16.81 14.60 -16.85
CA LEU A 209 -15.91 15.75 -16.90
C LEU A 209 -16.38 16.80 -17.91
N THR A 210 -16.92 16.39 -19.06
CA THR A 210 -17.52 17.33 -20.04
C THR A 210 -18.76 18.02 -19.46
N GLU A 211 -19.66 17.27 -18.82
CA GLU A 211 -20.88 17.80 -18.20
C GLU A 211 -20.58 18.74 -17.02
N SER A 212 -19.41 18.59 -16.38
CA SER A 212 -18.98 19.47 -15.30
C SER A 212 -18.64 20.90 -15.76
N ASP A 213 -18.39 21.09 -17.06
CA ASP A 213 -18.13 22.40 -17.69
C ASP A 213 -17.08 23.24 -16.94
N GLY A 214 -15.94 22.61 -16.61
CA GLY A 214 -14.83 23.25 -15.91
C GLY A 214 -15.06 23.54 -14.41
N LYS A 215 -16.18 23.09 -13.81
CA LYS A 215 -16.42 23.25 -12.37
C LYS A 215 -15.37 22.51 -11.53
N PRO A 216 -14.99 23.05 -10.36
CA PRO A 216 -14.10 22.34 -9.43
C PRO A 216 -14.72 21.04 -8.91
N LEU A 217 -14.08 19.91 -9.20
CA LEU A 217 -14.47 18.58 -8.73
C LEU A 217 -13.42 18.02 -7.79
N ASN A 218 -13.81 17.29 -6.74
CA ASN A 218 -12.83 16.59 -5.90
C ASN A 218 -12.19 15.43 -6.68
N ALA A 219 -10.87 15.48 -6.86
CA ALA A 219 -10.15 14.52 -7.70
C ALA A 219 -10.33 13.08 -7.22
N ARG A 220 -10.21 12.86 -5.90
CA ARG A 220 -10.30 11.54 -5.29
C ARG A 220 -11.68 10.94 -5.51
N THR A 221 -12.75 11.63 -5.13
CA THR A 221 -14.11 11.06 -5.20
C THR A 221 -14.56 10.82 -6.63
N THR A 222 -14.23 11.73 -7.55
CA THR A 222 -14.57 11.58 -8.98
C THR A 222 -13.79 10.42 -9.60
N VAL A 223 -12.47 10.40 -9.51
CA VAL A 223 -11.64 9.39 -10.20
C VAL A 223 -11.79 8.00 -9.57
N SER A 224 -11.89 7.93 -8.23
CA SER A 224 -12.03 6.65 -7.51
C SER A 224 -13.24 5.85 -7.96
N HIS A 225 -14.39 6.48 -8.18
CA HIS A 225 -15.60 5.79 -8.62
C HIS A 225 -15.34 4.99 -9.91
N TYR A 226 -14.79 5.64 -10.94
CA TYR A 226 -14.55 5.01 -12.24
C TYR A 226 -13.39 3.99 -12.21
N VAL A 227 -12.36 4.24 -11.40
CA VAL A 227 -11.29 3.26 -11.16
C VAL A 227 -11.85 1.98 -10.54
N PHE A 228 -12.70 2.11 -9.52
CA PHE A 228 -13.34 0.98 -8.87
C PHE A 228 -14.30 0.25 -9.81
N CYS A 229 -15.09 0.96 -10.62
CA CYS A 229 -15.93 0.34 -11.66
C CYS A 229 -15.12 -0.57 -12.58
N GLY A 230 -13.99 -0.08 -13.13
CA GLY A 230 -13.14 -0.89 -14.00
C GLY A 230 -12.51 -2.09 -13.29
N PHE A 231 -12.10 -1.90 -12.03
CA PHE A 231 -11.58 -2.97 -11.18
C PHE A 231 -12.64 -4.04 -10.89
N PHE A 232 -13.89 -3.64 -10.68
CA PHE A 232 -15.02 -4.53 -10.46
C PHE A 232 -15.35 -5.39 -11.68
N VAL A 233 -15.37 -4.78 -12.87
CA VAL A 233 -15.56 -5.53 -14.12
C VAL A 233 -14.43 -6.55 -14.30
N PHE A 234 -13.18 -6.19 -13.96
CA PHE A 234 -12.06 -7.11 -14.01
C PHE A 234 -12.19 -8.27 -13.01
N LEU A 235 -12.55 -7.98 -11.76
CA LEU A 235 -12.66 -8.98 -10.70
C LEU A 235 -13.78 -9.97 -10.98
N PHE A 236 -14.97 -9.45 -11.34
CA PHE A 236 -16.18 -10.24 -11.35
C PHE A 236 -16.77 -10.49 -12.74
N GLY A 237 -16.31 -9.78 -13.78
CA GLY A 237 -16.77 -9.97 -15.16
C GLY A 237 -18.08 -9.26 -15.49
N PHE A 238 -18.61 -8.42 -14.62
CA PHE A 238 -19.83 -7.64 -14.87
C PHE A 238 -19.71 -6.23 -14.29
N SER A 239 -20.39 -5.28 -14.92
CA SER A 239 -20.50 -3.93 -14.37
C SER A 239 -21.45 -3.95 -13.18
N CYS A 240 -21.08 -3.30 -12.08
CA CYS A 240 -21.99 -3.12 -10.97
C CYS A 240 -23.24 -2.39 -11.50
N VAL A 241 -24.43 -2.96 -11.25
CA VAL A 241 -25.72 -2.34 -11.61
C VAL A 241 -26.11 -1.32 -10.55
N ASP A 242 -25.62 -1.52 -9.32
CA ASP A 242 -25.93 -0.70 -8.16
C ASP A 242 -24.71 0.17 -7.79
N ASN A 243 -24.78 1.44 -8.15
CA ASN A 243 -23.71 2.40 -7.86
C ASN A 243 -23.57 2.65 -6.35
N GLU A 244 -24.63 2.50 -5.55
CA GLU A 244 -24.60 2.79 -4.11
C GLU A 244 -23.74 1.77 -3.36
N SER A 245 -23.96 0.47 -3.61
CA SER A 245 -23.14 -0.60 -3.01
C SER A 245 -21.65 -0.44 -3.32
N LEU A 246 -21.32 0.01 -4.54
CA LEU A 246 -19.94 0.21 -4.97
C LEU A 246 -19.30 1.44 -4.31
N ILE A 247 -20.07 2.52 -4.18
CA ILE A 247 -19.66 3.73 -3.46
C ILE A 247 -19.41 3.41 -1.98
N GLU A 248 -20.30 2.67 -1.33
CA GLU A 248 -20.13 2.28 0.07
C GLU A 248 -18.89 1.42 0.29
N LEU A 249 -18.62 0.47 -0.61
CA LEU A 249 -17.42 -0.36 -0.52
C LEU A 249 -16.14 0.47 -0.69
N ARG A 250 -16.13 1.39 -1.67
CA ARG A 250 -15.02 2.32 -1.89
C ARG A 250 -14.75 3.17 -0.65
N ASP A 251 -15.77 3.78 -0.09
CA ASP A 251 -15.64 4.67 1.06
C ASP A 251 -15.19 3.89 2.30
N SER A 252 -15.70 2.67 2.48
CA SER A 252 -15.25 1.76 3.55
C SER A 252 -13.79 1.33 3.38
N LEU A 253 -13.31 1.14 2.14
CA LEU A 253 -11.91 0.81 1.86
C LEU A 253 -10.99 2.00 2.15
N ALA A 254 -11.36 3.20 1.71
CA ALA A 254 -10.61 4.42 1.98
C ALA A 254 -10.49 4.65 3.51
N GLU A 255 -11.60 4.55 4.24
CA GLU A 255 -11.61 4.69 5.71
C GLU A 255 -10.70 3.66 6.37
N PHE A 256 -10.74 2.40 5.92
CA PHE A 256 -9.89 1.33 6.45
C PHE A 256 -8.39 1.59 6.23
N LEU A 257 -8.00 2.09 5.04
CA LEU A 257 -6.61 2.31 4.69
C LEU A 257 -6.01 3.62 5.23
N HIS A 258 -6.85 4.59 5.59
CA HIS A 258 -6.46 5.82 6.30
C HIS A 258 -6.19 5.58 7.80
N LEU A 259 -6.48 4.40 8.34
CA LEU A 259 -6.13 4.06 9.71
C LEU A 259 -4.61 4.05 9.89
N ASN A 260 -4.16 4.58 11.04
CA ASN A 260 -2.75 4.71 11.35
C ASN A 260 -2.06 3.32 11.26
N PRO A 261 -0.98 3.15 10.49
CA PRO A 261 -0.32 1.85 10.31
C PRO A 261 0.23 1.26 11.62
N VAL A 262 0.50 2.10 12.63
CA VAL A 262 0.83 1.64 14.00
C VAL A 262 -0.33 0.86 14.62
N LEU A 263 -1.58 1.21 14.32
CA LEU A 263 -2.77 0.48 14.79
C LEU A 263 -2.86 -0.92 14.19
N ILE A 264 -2.29 -1.17 12.99
CA ILE A 264 -2.26 -2.52 12.38
C ILE A 264 -1.31 -3.41 13.15
N LEU A 265 -0.08 -2.94 13.39
CA LEU A 265 0.89 -3.68 14.21
C LEU A 265 0.35 -3.86 15.63
N ALA A 266 -0.23 -2.80 16.19
CA ALA A 266 -0.83 -2.80 17.50
C ALA A 266 -2.07 -3.70 17.58
N SER A 267 -2.84 -3.91 16.51
CA SER A 267 -4.01 -4.80 16.54
C SER A 267 -3.67 -6.26 16.85
N THR A 268 -2.39 -6.64 16.66
CA THR A 268 -1.91 -7.98 16.97
C THR A 268 -1.33 -8.13 18.38
N VAL A 269 -1.07 -7.01 19.05
CA VAL A 269 -0.41 -6.98 20.37
C VAL A 269 -1.31 -6.38 21.45
N LEU A 270 -2.11 -5.37 21.10
CA LEU A 270 -3.01 -4.66 21.99
C LEU A 270 -4.36 -5.37 22.10
N PRO A 271 -5.00 -5.31 23.29
CA PRO A 271 -6.37 -5.76 23.47
C PRO A 271 -7.35 -5.17 22.45
N LYS A 272 -8.30 -5.97 22.00
CA LYS A 272 -9.28 -5.61 20.95
C LYS A 272 -10.03 -4.30 21.21
N PHE A 273 -10.26 -3.93 22.48
CA PHE A 273 -10.95 -2.68 22.83
C PHE A 273 -10.14 -1.42 22.45
N LEU A 274 -8.79 -1.49 22.45
CA LEU A 274 -7.93 -0.37 22.04
C LEU A 274 -7.89 -0.18 20.51
N VAL A 275 -8.29 -1.20 19.74
CA VAL A 275 -8.31 -1.20 18.28
C VAL A 275 -9.72 -1.38 17.71
N GLN A 276 -10.75 -1.03 18.50
CA GLN A 276 -12.14 -1.30 18.13
C GLN A 276 -12.57 -0.61 16.83
N LYS A 277 -12.18 0.67 16.61
CA LYS A 277 -12.45 1.39 15.35
C LYS A 277 -11.91 0.65 14.13
N PHE A 278 -10.69 0.13 14.23
CA PHE A 278 -10.04 -0.63 13.17
C PHE A 278 -10.78 -1.95 12.89
N MET A 279 -11.19 -2.67 13.93
CA MET A 279 -11.94 -3.92 13.78
C MET A 279 -13.33 -3.69 13.16
N THR A 280 -14.01 -2.60 13.52
CA THR A 280 -15.31 -2.21 12.94
C THR A 280 -15.17 -1.88 11.45
N GLY A 281 -14.19 -1.06 11.07
CA GLY A 281 -13.93 -0.72 9.66
C GLY A 281 -13.62 -1.94 8.80
N LYS A 282 -12.76 -2.85 9.31
CA LYS A 282 -12.45 -4.13 8.64
C LYS A 282 -13.71 -4.98 8.42
N LYS A 283 -14.56 -5.08 9.46
CA LYS A 283 -15.79 -5.87 9.39
C LYS A 283 -16.73 -5.30 8.33
N LYS A 284 -16.98 -3.99 8.37
CA LYS A 284 -17.83 -3.29 7.37
C LYS A 284 -17.35 -3.56 5.95
N LEU A 285 -16.05 -3.35 5.68
CA LEU A 285 -15.44 -3.61 4.37
C LEU A 285 -15.63 -5.06 3.91
N THR A 286 -15.44 -6.02 4.81
CA THR A 286 -15.62 -7.45 4.52
C THR A 286 -17.08 -7.77 4.21
N ASP A 287 -18.02 -7.25 5.00
CA ASP A 287 -19.45 -7.49 4.85
C ASP A 287 -19.97 -6.93 3.51
N CYS A 288 -19.60 -5.69 3.15
CA CYS A 288 -19.93 -5.08 1.84
C CYS A 288 -19.38 -5.91 0.67
N PHE A 289 -18.15 -6.41 0.79
CA PHE A 289 -17.53 -7.22 -0.25
C PHE A 289 -18.23 -8.59 -0.41
N LEU A 290 -18.58 -9.23 0.71
CA LEU A 290 -19.30 -10.51 0.71
C LEU A 290 -20.71 -10.36 0.14
N GLU A 291 -21.40 -9.25 0.40
CA GLU A 291 -22.71 -8.96 -0.19
C GLU A 291 -22.63 -8.90 -1.73
N LEU A 292 -21.64 -8.21 -2.28
CA LEU A 292 -21.43 -8.12 -3.74
C LEU A 292 -21.07 -9.48 -4.35
N LEU A 293 -20.26 -10.28 -3.64
CA LEU A 293 -19.99 -11.67 -4.01
C LEU A 293 -21.25 -12.53 -4.05
N GLN A 294 -22.14 -12.36 -3.06
CA GLN A 294 -23.42 -13.08 -3.00
C GLN A 294 -24.36 -12.66 -4.14
N LYS A 295 -24.50 -11.34 -4.41
CA LYS A 295 -25.26 -10.82 -5.55
C LYS A 295 -24.76 -11.40 -6.88
N ARG A 296 -23.43 -11.52 -7.04
CA ARG A 296 -22.83 -12.15 -8.22
C ARG A 296 -23.16 -13.65 -8.30
N ARG A 297 -23.10 -14.37 -7.18
CA ARG A 297 -23.44 -15.81 -7.13
C ARG A 297 -24.90 -16.06 -7.56
N GLN A 298 -25.84 -15.26 -7.06
CA GLN A 298 -27.27 -15.41 -7.39
C GLN A 298 -27.52 -15.26 -8.89
N ARG A 299 -26.95 -14.22 -9.53
CA ARG A 299 -27.10 -13.97 -10.98
C ARG A 299 -26.58 -15.11 -11.87
N TYR A 300 -25.60 -15.88 -11.39
CA TYR A 300 -25.08 -17.07 -12.08
C TYR A 300 -25.83 -18.35 -11.74
N GLN A 301 -26.57 -18.43 -10.64
CA GLN A 301 -27.47 -19.58 -10.45
C GLN A 301 -28.61 -19.54 -11.49
N ASP A 302 -28.96 -18.34 -11.98
CA ASP A 302 -29.91 -18.13 -13.07
C ASP A 302 -29.31 -18.36 -14.48
N GLN A 303 -27.98 -18.39 -14.61
CA GLN A 303 -27.24 -18.63 -15.86
C GLN A 303 -26.18 -19.70 -15.64
N ALA A 304 -26.41 -20.94 -16.13
CA ALA A 304 -25.51 -22.07 -15.95
C ALA A 304 -24.01 -21.67 -16.03
N TRP A 305 -23.29 -21.81 -14.92
CA TRP A 305 -21.86 -21.50 -14.85
C TRP A 305 -21.14 -22.25 -15.98
N PRO A 306 -20.29 -21.60 -16.79
CA PRO A 306 -19.60 -22.28 -17.88
C PRO A 306 -18.77 -23.44 -17.31
N THR A 307 -19.26 -24.67 -17.54
CA THR A 307 -18.71 -25.90 -16.95
C THR A 307 -17.46 -26.39 -17.68
N GLN A 308 -16.96 -25.64 -18.65
CA GLN A 308 -15.88 -26.08 -19.52
C GLN A 308 -14.57 -25.37 -19.18
N ALA A 309 -13.62 -26.16 -18.70
CA ALA A 309 -12.27 -25.76 -18.31
C ALA A 309 -11.37 -25.32 -19.48
N ASP A 310 -11.93 -25.12 -20.67
CA ASP A 310 -11.19 -24.84 -21.89
C ASP A 310 -11.32 -23.36 -22.29
N THR A 311 -10.39 -22.59 -21.74
CA THR A 311 -9.59 -21.53 -22.41
C THR A 311 -10.03 -20.06 -22.44
N VAL A 312 -11.22 -19.64 -22.01
CA VAL A 312 -11.51 -18.18 -21.95
C VAL A 312 -12.08 -17.76 -20.59
N TRP A 313 -11.18 -17.47 -19.65
CA TRP A 313 -11.56 -16.71 -18.45
C TRP A 313 -11.92 -15.27 -18.85
N GLU A 314 -13.07 -14.79 -18.39
CA GLU A 314 -13.53 -13.42 -18.66
C GLU A 314 -13.24 -12.47 -17.49
N SER A 315 -13.20 -13.02 -16.27
CA SER A 315 -12.89 -12.32 -15.03
C SER A 315 -11.82 -13.03 -14.19
N TYR A 316 -11.31 -12.31 -13.19
CA TYR A 316 -10.35 -12.87 -12.24
C TYR A 316 -10.99 -13.97 -11.36
N LEU A 317 -12.25 -13.80 -10.97
CA LEU A 317 -13.03 -14.81 -10.26
C LEU A 317 -13.16 -16.11 -11.07
N ASP A 318 -13.42 -16.03 -12.38
CA ASP A 318 -13.50 -17.22 -13.24
C ASP A 318 -12.18 -17.99 -13.28
N GLY A 319 -11.06 -17.26 -13.30
CA GLY A 319 -9.73 -17.84 -13.22
C GLY A 319 -9.54 -18.61 -11.92
N ILE A 320 -9.90 -18.01 -10.78
CA ILE A 320 -9.80 -18.62 -9.46
C ILE A 320 -10.66 -19.89 -9.36
N VAL A 321 -11.93 -19.81 -9.77
CA VAL A 321 -12.83 -20.97 -9.77
C VAL A 321 -12.33 -22.06 -10.71
N GLY A 322 -11.79 -21.66 -11.87
CA GLY A 322 -11.22 -22.56 -12.88
C GLY A 322 -10.11 -23.45 -12.33
N ILE A 323 -9.20 -22.92 -11.49
CA ILE A 323 -8.24 -23.81 -10.81
C ILE A 323 -8.87 -24.59 -9.69
N GLN A 324 -9.77 -24.00 -8.90
CA GLN A 324 -10.37 -24.73 -7.77
C GLN A 324 -10.96 -26.04 -8.29
N GLN A 325 -11.57 -26.02 -9.47
CA GLN A 325 -12.01 -27.20 -10.20
C GLN A 325 -10.86 -28.11 -10.68
N ARG A 326 -9.73 -27.57 -11.13
CA ARG A 326 -8.52 -28.38 -11.45
C ARG A 326 -7.93 -29.09 -10.23
N PHE A 327 -7.99 -28.46 -9.05
CA PHE A 327 -7.51 -29.03 -7.79
C PHE A 327 -8.44 -30.10 -7.21
N THR A 328 -9.75 -29.96 -7.43
CA THR A 328 -10.76 -30.86 -6.86
C THR A 328 -11.07 -32.06 -7.76
N LYS A 329 -10.67 -32.04 -9.04
CA LYS A 329 -10.79 -33.21 -9.92
C LYS A 329 -9.79 -34.29 -9.49
N PRO A 330 -10.25 -35.53 -9.19
CA PRO A 330 -9.36 -36.63 -8.88
C PRO A 330 -8.48 -36.94 -10.10
N VAL A 331 -7.17 -37.08 -9.86
CA VAL A 331 -6.24 -37.57 -10.88
C VAL A 331 -6.61 -39.02 -11.18
N ASN A 332 -7.27 -39.26 -12.32
CA ASN A 332 -7.43 -40.62 -12.83
C ASN A 332 -6.05 -41.11 -13.28
N THR A 333 -5.41 -41.94 -12.46
CA THR A 333 -4.29 -42.76 -12.88
C THR A 333 -4.80 -43.85 -13.83
N SER A 334 -4.91 -43.51 -15.11
CA SER A 334 -5.03 -44.52 -16.16
C SER A 334 -4.35 -44.06 -17.44
N SER A 335 -3.28 -44.80 -17.77
CA SER A 335 -2.59 -44.96 -19.06
C SER A 335 -1.22 -44.29 -19.24
N SER A 336 -0.20 -45.16 -19.08
CA SER A 336 0.91 -45.43 -20.02
C SER A 336 1.99 -44.37 -20.27
N ASP A 337 3.22 -44.72 -19.87
CA ASP A 337 4.55 -44.39 -20.42
C ASP A 337 4.79 -43.00 -21.04
N ASP A 338 5.65 -42.21 -20.38
CA ASP A 338 7.02 -42.05 -20.88
C ASP A 338 7.92 -41.35 -19.85
N GLY A 339 9.17 -41.82 -19.78
CA GLY A 339 10.14 -41.45 -18.76
C GLY A 339 10.58 -39.99 -18.81
N ASN A 340 10.25 -39.22 -17.77
CA ASN A 340 11.02 -38.04 -17.38
C ASN A 340 10.86 -37.79 -15.87
N HIS A 341 11.83 -38.22 -15.07
CA HIS A 341 11.63 -38.43 -13.63
C HIS A 341 12.04 -37.27 -12.71
N ASP A 342 12.46 -36.11 -13.24
CA ASP A 342 13.04 -35.06 -12.38
C ASP A 342 12.17 -33.82 -12.13
N ASN A 343 11.05 -33.61 -12.85
CA ASN A 343 10.19 -32.42 -12.65
C ASN A 343 8.90 -32.64 -11.84
N ARG A 344 8.52 -33.89 -11.50
CA ARG A 344 7.23 -34.20 -10.83
C ARG A 344 7.26 -34.12 -9.30
N LYS A 345 8.43 -34.13 -8.66
CA LYS A 345 8.50 -34.13 -7.18
C LYS A 345 8.15 -32.78 -6.54
N HIS A 346 8.35 -31.66 -7.25
CA HIS A 346 8.08 -30.32 -6.69
C HIS A 346 6.61 -29.87 -6.80
N SER A 347 5.79 -30.42 -7.72
CA SER A 347 4.35 -30.04 -7.82
C SER A 347 3.49 -30.73 -6.75
N SER A 348 3.82 -31.99 -6.41
CA SER A 348 3.00 -32.82 -5.49
C SER A 348 2.89 -32.29 -4.05
N SER A 349 3.88 -31.52 -3.58
CA SER A 349 3.88 -30.95 -2.23
C SER A 349 2.99 -29.71 -2.11
N GLY A 350 2.99 -28.86 -3.14
CA GLY A 350 2.11 -27.67 -3.19
C GLY A 350 0.64 -28.04 -3.36
N GLU A 351 0.35 -29.05 -4.17
CA GLU A 351 -1.01 -29.56 -4.41
C GLU A 351 -1.62 -30.21 -3.16
N LYS A 352 -0.84 -30.99 -2.39
CA LYS A 352 -1.29 -31.57 -1.11
C LYS A 352 -1.53 -30.50 -0.03
N ALA A 353 -0.72 -29.45 0.01
CA ALA A 353 -0.93 -28.32 0.92
C ALA A 353 -2.17 -27.50 0.53
N ALA A 354 -2.43 -27.32 -0.78
CA ALA A 354 -3.63 -26.64 -1.29
C ALA A 354 -4.92 -27.38 -0.91
N ALA A 355 -4.91 -28.72 -0.95
CA ALA A 355 -6.06 -29.55 -0.58
C ALA A 355 -6.41 -29.50 0.94
N ALA A 356 -5.48 -29.06 1.79
CA ALA A 356 -5.66 -28.97 3.24
C ALA A 356 -6.26 -27.64 3.71
N LEU A 357 -6.25 -26.58 2.89
CA LEU A 357 -6.95 -25.33 3.17
C LEU A 357 -8.40 -25.44 2.70
N ALA A 358 -9.37 -25.07 3.56
CA ALA A 358 -10.78 -24.96 3.17
C ALA A 358 -10.88 -24.12 1.87
N PRO A 359 -11.23 -24.72 0.72
CA PRO A 359 -11.04 -24.08 -0.58
C PRO A 359 -11.73 -22.71 -0.65
N ASP A 360 -12.98 -22.64 -0.18
CA ASP A 360 -13.82 -21.46 -0.36
C ASP A 360 -13.33 -20.23 0.40
N GLU A 361 -12.90 -20.39 1.66
CA GLU A 361 -12.39 -19.26 2.45
C GLU A 361 -11.06 -18.74 1.92
N HIS A 362 -10.16 -19.62 1.49
CA HIS A 362 -8.88 -19.20 0.95
C HIS A 362 -9.05 -18.40 -0.34
N PHE A 363 -9.89 -18.87 -1.27
CA PHE A 363 -10.13 -18.18 -2.54
C PHE A 363 -10.86 -16.85 -2.39
N ILE A 364 -11.79 -16.74 -1.44
CA ILE A 364 -12.41 -15.45 -1.08
C ILE A 364 -11.34 -14.47 -0.59
N ASN A 365 -10.40 -14.92 0.25
CA ASN A 365 -9.29 -14.06 0.71
C ASN A 365 -8.35 -13.67 -0.43
N VAL A 366 -8.09 -14.55 -1.40
CA VAL A 366 -7.28 -14.21 -2.60
C VAL A 366 -7.96 -13.13 -3.44
N LEU A 367 -9.28 -13.22 -3.62
CA LEU A 367 -10.06 -12.22 -4.33
C LEU A 367 -10.10 -10.89 -3.59
N PHE A 368 -10.35 -10.95 -2.27
CA PHE A 368 -10.38 -9.78 -1.39
C PHE A 368 -9.02 -9.07 -1.31
N ASP A 369 -7.92 -9.83 -1.18
CA ASP A 369 -6.56 -9.28 -1.20
C ASP A 369 -6.28 -8.53 -2.50
N PHE A 370 -6.68 -9.10 -3.64
CA PHE A 370 -6.49 -8.45 -4.92
C PHE A 370 -7.30 -7.14 -4.98
N PHE A 371 -8.54 -7.15 -4.48
CA PHE A 371 -9.37 -5.95 -4.37
C PHE A 371 -8.72 -4.85 -3.51
N VAL A 372 -8.42 -5.15 -2.24
CA VAL A 372 -7.89 -4.18 -1.28
C VAL A 372 -6.54 -3.61 -1.74
N VAL A 373 -5.61 -4.47 -2.16
CA VAL A 373 -4.26 -4.05 -2.53
C VAL A 373 -4.23 -3.40 -3.91
N GLY A 374 -4.99 -3.91 -4.87
CA GLY A 374 -4.90 -3.50 -6.27
C GLY A 374 -5.69 -2.22 -6.60
N SER A 375 -6.84 -1.99 -5.96
CA SER A 375 -7.71 -0.86 -6.29
C SER A 375 -7.16 0.47 -5.77
N GLU A 376 -6.91 0.57 -4.45
CA GLU A 376 -6.43 1.82 -3.83
C GLU A 376 -5.06 2.23 -4.37
N THR A 377 -4.12 1.29 -4.50
CA THR A 377 -2.78 1.64 -4.98
C THR A 377 -2.80 2.19 -6.40
N ALA A 378 -3.72 1.69 -7.24
CA ALA A 378 -3.89 2.19 -8.59
C ALA A 378 -4.55 3.56 -8.66
N LEU A 379 -5.56 3.80 -7.81
CA LEU A 379 -6.16 5.11 -7.64
C LEU A 379 -5.11 6.14 -7.21
N LEU A 380 -4.33 5.86 -6.16
CA LEU A 380 -3.32 6.78 -5.64
C LEU A 380 -2.24 7.09 -6.67
N GLY A 381 -1.79 6.10 -7.44
CA GLY A 381 -0.84 6.31 -8.53
C GLY A 381 -1.40 7.27 -9.60
N LEU A 382 -2.67 7.10 -9.97
CA LEU A 382 -3.36 8.00 -10.91
C LEU A 382 -3.53 9.41 -10.32
N LEU A 383 -3.95 9.54 -9.06
CA LEU A 383 -4.10 10.85 -8.40
C LEU A 383 -2.77 11.60 -8.32
N TRP A 384 -1.67 10.92 -7.99
CA TRP A 384 -0.33 11.51 -8.05
C TRP A 384 0.02 11.95 -9.46
N ALA A 385 -0.28 11.16 -10.50
CA ALA A 385 0.00 11.55 -11.88
C ALA A 385 -0.78 12.80 -12.30
N LEU A 386 -2.07 12.88 -11.97
CA LEU A 386 -2.92 14.04 -12.25
C LEU A 386 -2.43 15.28 -11.51
N GLN A 387 -2.13 15.17 -10.21
CA GLN A 387 -1.60 16.28 -9.43
C GLN A 387 -0.27 16.79 -9.98
N MET A 388 0.66 15.89 -10.35
CA MET A 388 1.97 16.26 -10.90
C MET A 388 1.85 16.97 -12.25
N VAL A 389 0.98 16.53 -13.17
CA VAL A 389 0.81 17.24 -14.46
C VAL A 389 0.11 18.59 -14.29
N MET A 390 -0.71 18.76 -13.26
CA MET A 390 -1.34 20.04 -12.95
C MET A 390 -0.37 21.02 -12.27
N LEU A 391 0.49 20.54 -11.36
CA LEU A 391 1.57 21.32 -10.75
C LEU A 391 2.62 21.74 -11.78
N HIS A 392 2.72 21.04 -12.90
CA HIS A 392 3.67 21.33 -13.97
C HIS A 392 3.01 21.41 -15.36
N PRO A 393 2.28 22.51 -15.65
CA PRO A 393 1.52 22.67 -16.90
C PRO A 393 2.37 22.51 -18.18
N GLN A 394 3.66 22.82 -18.13
CA GLN A 394 4.59 22.60 -19.23
C GLN A 394 4.70 21.12 -19.63
N TRP A 395 4.65 20.19 -18.67
CA TRP A 395 4.66 18.76 -18.95
C TRP A 395 3.31 18.28 -19.44
N GLN A 396 2.23 18.86 -18.94
CA GLN A 396 0.88 18.59 -19.45
C GLN A 396 0.77 18.91 -20.95
N ARG A 397 1.22 20.10 -21.37
CA ARG A 397 1.25 20.50 -22.80
C ARG A 397 2.09 19.55 -23.65
N ARG A 398 3.29 19.18 -23.18
CA ARG A 398 4.14 18.23 -23.92
C ARG A 398 3.52 16.86 -24.08
N ILE A 399 2.79 16.38 -23.08
CA ILE A 399 2.04 15.11 -23.17
C ILE A 399 0.90 15.25 -24.18
N GLN A 400 0.18 16.37 -24.15
CA GLN A 400 -0.89 16.68 -25.08
C GLN A 400 -0.39 16.73 -26.54
N ASP A 401 0.72 17.45 -26.80
CA ASP A 401 1.36 17.52 -28.10
C ASP A 401 1.80 16.13 -28.60
N GLU A 402 2.40 15.33 -27.71
CA GLU A 402 2.80 13.96 -28.03
C GLU A 402 1.59 13.08 -28.37
N LEU A 403 0.48 13.20 -27.63
CA LEU A 403 -0.76 12.48 -27.90
C LEU A 403 -1.37 12.89 -29.24
N ASP A 404 -1.38 14.17 -29.57
CA ASP A 404 -1.94 14.67 -30.82
C ASP A 404 -1.12 14.18 -32.02
N GLN A 405 0.20 14.11 -31.90
CA GLN A 405 1.08 13.57 -32.95
C GLN A 405 0.97 12.05 -33.12
N VAL A 406 0.92 11.29 -32.02
CA VAL A 406 1.05 9.82 -32.04
C VAL A 406 -0.29 9.11 -32.19
N VAL A 407 -1.33 9.65 -31.55
CA VAL A 407 -2.71 9.10 -31.54
C VAL A 407 -3.55 9.76 -32.63
N GLY A 408 -3.38 11.07 -32.86
CA GLY A 408 -4.21 11.83 -33.79
C GLY A 408 -5.55 12.26 -33.18
N ALA A 409 -6.28 13.15 -33.85
CA ALA A 409 -7.52 13.75 -33.33
C ALA A 409 -8.66 12.72 -33.14
N GLU A 410 -8.87 11.83 -34.12
CA GLU A 410 -10.05 10.94 -34.16
C GLU A 410 -9.89 9.63 -33.37
N ASN A 411 -8.65 9.25 -33.00
CA ASN A 411 -8.41 7.98 -32.33
C ASN A 411 -8.42 8.11 -30.80
N ILE A 412 -8.84 7.04 -30.13
CA ILE A 412 -8.79 6.93 -28.67
C ILE A 412 -7.42 6.36 -28.25
N PRO A 413 -6.81 6.83 -27.14
CA PRO A 413 -5.59 6.23 -26.62
C PRO A 413 -5.74 4.73 -26.32
N SER A 414 -4.73 3.95 -26.70
CA SER A 414 -4.67 2.50 -26.51
C SER A 414 -3.28 2.11 -26.00
N LEU A 415 -3.18 1.03 -25.24
CA LEU A 415 -1.92 0.43 -24.80
C LEU A 415 -0.98 0.09 -25.97
N SER A 416 -1.52 -0.07 -27.18
CA SER A 416 -0.71 -0.21 -28.40
C SER A 416 0.12 1.03 -28.74
N HIS A 417 -0.24 2.22 -28.24
CA HIS A 417 0.51 3.46 -28.43
C HIS A 417 1.66 3.62 -27.43
N LYS A 418 1.70 2.81 -26.38
CA LYS A 418 2.63 2.93 -25.24
C LYS A 418 4.11 3.03 -25.66
N SER A 419 4.53 2.30 -26.69
CA SER A 419 5.92 2.29 -27.15
C SER A 419 6.34 3.58 -27.86
N ARG A 420 5.39 4.39 -28.33
CA ARG A 420 5.62 5.64 -29.06
C ARG A 420 5.41 6.90 -28.21
N LEU A 421 4.74 6.78 -27.07
CA LEU A 421 4.45 7.88 -26.14
C LEU A 421 5.54 7.99 -25.06
N HIS A 422 6.73 8.45 -25.45
CA HIS A 422 7.91 8.48 -24.60
C HIS A 422 7.82 9.49 -23.46
N VAL A 423 7.34 10.70 -23.71
CA VAL A 423 7.14 11.76 -22.71
C VAL A 423 6.08 11.31 -21.70
N THR A 424 4.96 10.81 -22.19
CA THR A 424 3.89 10.26 -21.33
C THR A 424 4.42 9.15 -20.43
N MET A 425 5.15 8.18 -20.99
CA MET A 425 5.71 7.07 -20.21
C MET A 425 6.81 7.51 -19.24
N ALA A 426 7.60 8.51 -19.61
CA ALA A 426 8.58 9.12 -18.71
C ALA A 426 7.88 9.81 -17.53
N THR A 427 6.81 10.58 -17.77
CA THR A 427 6.01 11.21 -16.72
C THR A 427 5.40 10.18 -15.78
N ILE A 428 4.75 9.13 -16.30
CA ILE A 428 4.19 8.06 -15.46
C ILE A 428 5.27 7.39 -14.60
N THR A 429 6.44 7.12 -15.19
CA THR A 429 7.55 6.51 -14.46
C THR A 429 8.11 7.45 -13.40
N GLU A 430 8.23 8.74 -13.72
CA GLU A 430 8.69 9.78 -12.80
C GLU A 430 7.72 9.99 -11.64
N THR A 431 6.41 9.92 -11.88
CA THR A 431 5.40 9.96 -10.81
C THR A 431 5.64 8.86 -9.79
N TYR A 432 5.87 7.61 -10.21
CA TYR A 432 6.19 6.52 -9.28
C TYR A 432 7.50 6.72 -8.55
N ARG A 433 8.51 7.22 -9.27
CA ARG A 433 9.84 7.49 -8.73
C ARG A 433 9.78 8.55 -7.63
N TYR A 434 9.02 9.62 -7.88
CA TYR A 434 8.91 10.78 -7.02
C TYR A 434 7.91 10.56 -5.87
N ARG A 435 6.83 9.82 -6.13
CA ARG A 435 5.73 9.55 -5.20
C ARG A 435 5.36 8.06 -5.20
N PRO A 436 6.21 7.22 -4.60
CA PRO A 436 5.94 5.80 -4.55
C PRO A 436 4.81 5.50 -3.59
N VAL A 437 3.69 5.01 -4.12
CA VAL A 437 2.48 4.70 -3.36
C VAL A 437 2.78 3.75 -2.19
N SER A 438 3.67 2.78 -2.37
CA SER A 438 4.13 1.89 -1.28
C SER A 438 5.53 2.29 -0.81
N ALA A 439 5.63 3.44 -0.13
CA ALA A 439 6.90 4.04 0.28
C ALA A 439 7.80 3.14 1.17
N LEU A 440 7.22 2.22 1.95
CA LEU A 440 7.95 1.29 2.82
C LEU A 440 7.81 -0.19 2.40
N GLY A 441 7.21 -0.44 1.23
CA GLY A 441 6.90 -1.80 0.77
C GLY A 441 6.01 -2.60 1.73
N ALA A 442 5.87 -3.89 1.44
CA ALA A 442 5.23 -4.82 2.36
C ALA A 442 6.26 -5.36 3.36
N PRO A 443 5.95 -5.45 4.67
CA PRO A 443 6.83 -6.08 5.66
C PRO A 443 7.21 -7.52 5.30
N HIS A 444 8.46 -7.85 5.60
CA HIS A 444 9.07 -9.16 5.42
C HIS A 444 9.43 -9.76 6.79
N ARG A 445 9.41 -11.09 6.92
CA ARG A 445 9.92 -11.82 8.09
C ARG A 445 11.12 -12.66 7.68
N VAL A 446 12.15 -12.64 8.52
CA VAL A 446 13.39 -13.38 8.31
C VAL A 446 13.23 -14.80 8.82
N MET A 447 13.52 -15.79 7.98
CA MET A 447 13.28 -17.22 8.26
C MET A 447 14.43 -17.92 9.00
N GLN A 448 15.61 -17.34 8.98
CA GLN A 448 16.80 -17.86 9.65
C GLN A 448 17.80 -16.73 9.86
N ASP A 449 18.69 -16.87 10.84
CA ASP A 449 19.81 -15.94 11.04
C ASP A 449 20.61 -15.78 9.74
N THR A 450 20.90 -14.53 9.37
CA THR A 450 21.69 -14.22 8.18
C THR A 450 22.55 -12.96 8.36
N ILE A 451 23.53 -12.80 7.49
CA ILE A 451 24.36 -11.61 7.41
C ILE A 451 23.95 -10.78 6.19
N LEU A 452 23.69 -9.49 6.42
CA LEU A 452 23.39 -8.52 5.37
C LEU A 452 24.29 -7.29 5.57
N LYS A 453 25.14 -6.98 4.58
CA LYS A 453 26.16 -5.91 4.67
C LYS A 453 27.01 -5.96 5.96
N GLY A 454 27.43 -7.16 6.38
CA GLY A 454 28.26 -7.36 7.57
C GLY A 454 27.50 -7.34 8.90
N HIS A 455 26.19 -7.08 8.88
CA HIS A 455 25.34 -7.07 10.05
C HIS A 455 24.53 -8.36 10.21
N LEU A 456 24.38 -8.80 11.47
CA LEU A 456 23.48 -9.91 11.78
C LEU A 456 22.03 -9.45 11.73
N ILE A 457 21.22 -10.19 10.97
CA ILE A 457 19.78 -10.10 10.93
C ILE A 457 19.22 -11.40 11.53
N PRO A 458 18.72 -11.38 12.78
CA PRO A 458 18.25 -12.59 13.44
C PRO A 458 16.95 -13.15 12.84
N GLU A 459 16.75 -14.45 12.97
CA GLU A 459 15.50 -15.14 12.67
C GLU A 459 14.30 -14.48 13.37
N GLY A 460 13.16 -14.48 12.69
CA GLY A 460 11.90 -13.92 13.20
C GLY A 460 11.83 -12.39 13.15
N SER A 461 12.94 -11.71 12.83
CA SER A 461 12.96 -10.26 12.70
C SER A 461 12.14 -9.76 11.53
N TYR A 462 11.61 -8.54 11.66
CA TYR A 462 10.88 -7.89 10.59
C TYR A 462 11.77 -6.97 9.77
N VAL A 463 11.53 -6.93 8.46
CA VAL A 463 12.28 -6.13 7.50
C VAL A 463 11.32 -5.26 6.70
N LEU A 464 11.62 -3.97 6.62
CA LEU A 464 10.95 -3.01 5.74
C LEU A 464 11.91 -2.58 4.65
N THR A 465 11.39 -2.36 3.45
CA THR A 465 12.14 -1.77 2.34
C THR A 465 11.76 -0.30 2.26
N ASN A 466 12.68 0.61 2.54
CA ASN A 466 12.47 2.04 2.33
C ASN A 466 12.55 2.33 0.82
N ILE A 467 11.45 1.97 0.16
CA ILE A 467 11.23 2.15 -1.26
C ILE A 467 11.28 3.65 -1.60
N TYR A 468 10.86 4.55 -0.72
CA TYR A 468 10.99 6.00 -0.93
C TYR A 468 12.45 6.46 -1.03
N ALA A 469 13.35 5.92 -0.20
CA ALA A 469 14.78 6.16 -0.33
C ALA A 469 15.37 5.46 -1.57
N ALA A 470 14.93 4.23 -1.86
CA ALA A 470 15.48 3.40 -2.93
C ALA A 470 14.97 3.74 -4.34
N HIS A 471 13.73 4.22 -4.52
CA HIS A 471 13.14 4.55 -5.83
C HIS A 471 13.72 5.81 -6.45
N HIS A 472 14.56 6.57 -5.76
CA HIS A 472 15.44 7.51 -6.46
C HIS A 472 16.44 6.80 -7.40
N ASP A 473 16.41 5.47 -7.48
CA ASP A 473 17.04 4.63 -8.49
C ASP A 473 16.01 3.98 -9.45
N SER A 474 16.35 3.98 -10.73
CA SER A 474 15.52 3.62 -11.89
C SER A 474 15.29 2.12 -12.11
N GLN A 475 15.90 1.24 -11.31
CA GLN A 475 15.89 -0.21 -11.55
C GLN A 475 15.11 -1.01 -10.50
N ARG A 476 13.76 -0.99 -10.50
CA ARG A 476 12.87 -2.13 -10.15
C ARG A 476 11.38 -1.80 -9.99
N SER A 477 10.57 -2.87 -9.98
CA SER A 477 9.18 -2.92 -10.43
C SER A 477 8.34 -3.89 -9.57
N CYS A 478 7.09 -3.52 -9.24
CA CYS A 478 6.13 -4.28 -8.40
C CYS A 478 5.35 -5.35 -9.22
N PRO A 479 4.93 -6.51 -8.68
CA PRO A 479 4.12 -7.49 -9.43
C PRO A 479 2.79 -6.96 -10.00
N GLY A 480 2.14 -6.01 -9.31
CA GLY A 480 0.93 -5.32 -9.79
C GLY A 480 1.19 -4.20 -10.78
N GLU A 481 2.47 -3.87 -11.04
CA GLU A 481 2.86 -2.72 -11.83
C GLU A 481 2.29 -2.74 -13.24
N ASN A 482 2.19 -3.89 -13.89
CA ASN A 482 1.63 -3.95 -15.24
C ASN A 482 0.16 -3.54 -15.28
N TRP A 483 -0.63 -3.93 -14.28
CA TRP A 483 -2.01 -3.47 -14.12
C TRP A 483 -2.03 -1.96 -13.87
N THR A 484 -1.26 -1.50 -12.90
CA THR A 484 -1.29 -0.09 -12.50
C THR A 484 -0.75 0.85 -13.57
N ARG A 485 0.31 0.47 -14.28
CA ARG A 485 0.83 1.22 -15.44
C ARG A 485 -0.17 1.25 -16.58
N SER A 486 -0.90 0.16 -16.83
CA SER A 486 -1.95 0.16 -17.86
C SER A 486 -3.11 1.07 -17.49
N LEU A 487 -3.59 1.00 -16.24
CA LEU A 487 -4.65 1.87 -15.74
C LEU A 487 -4.21 3.34 -15.81
N MET A 488 -3.06 3.67 -15.23
CA MET A 488 -2.53 5.03 -15.25
C MET A 488 -2.32 5.54 -16.66
N PHE A 489 -1.75 4.72 -17.55
CA PHE A 489 -1.58 5.10 -18.94
C PHE A 489 -2.93 5.41 -19.60
N LEU A 490 -3.90 4.50 -19.52
CA LEU A 490 -5.19 4.69 -20.19
C LEU A 490 -5.94 5.89 -19.63
N PHE A 491 -6.03 6.04 -18.30
CA PHE A 491 -6.71 7.18 -17.68
C PHE A 491 -5.98 8.50 -17.96
N THR A 492 -4.66 8.57 -17.74
CA THR A 492 -3.91 9.82 -17.95
C THR A 492 -3.96 10.24 -19.41
N THR A 493 -3.74 9.33 -20.35
CA THR A 493 -3.76 9.66 -21.78
C THR A 493 -5.15 10.02 -22.27
N THR A 494 -6.20 9.33 -21.82
CA THR A 494 -7.58 9.64 -22.23
C THR A 494 -8.02 10.98 -21.66
N ILE A 495 -7.74 11.26 -20.38
CA ILE A 495 -8.08 12.55 -19.75
C ILE A 495 -7.31 13.69 -20.41
N LEU A 496 -5.98 13.59 -20.53
CA LEU A 496 -5.17 14.68 -21.09
C LEU A 496 -5.38 14.87 -22.60
N LYS A 497 -5.80 13.83 -23.32
CA LYS A 497 -6.21 14.00 -24.72
C LYS A 497 -7.45 14.88 -24.82
N SER A 498 -8.45 14.65 -23.97
CA SER A 498 -9.75 15.31 -24.07
C SER A 498 -9.85 16.62 -23.28
N PHE A 499 -8.99 16.83 -22.29
CA PHE A 499 -9.09 17.94 -21.35
C PHE A 499 -7.73 18.57 -21.03
N THR A 500 -7.78 19.86 -20.71
CA THR A 500 -6.73 20.56 -19.97
C THR A 500 -7.16 20.66 -18.52
N LEU A 501 -6.31 20.19 -17.61
CA LEU A 501 -6.55 20.15 -16.18
C LEU A 501 -5.84 21.31 -15.49
N THR A 502 -6.57 22.00 -14.62
CA THR A 502 -6.08 23.13 -13.82
C THR A 502 -6.59 23.04 -12.38
N PHE A 503 -5.87 23.66 -11.45
CA PHE A 503 -6.38 23.89 -10.10
C PHE A 503 -7.39 25.04 -10.13
N PRO A 504 -8.37 25.09 -9.21
CA PRO A 504 -9.23 26.26 -9.08
C PRO A 504 -8.42 27.51 -8.74
N ASP A 505 -8.70 28.64 -9.42
CA ASP A 505 -7.90 29.87 -9.28
C ASP A 505 -7.86 30.47 -7.86
N ASN A 506 -8.85 30.15 -7.02
CA ASN A 506 -9.04 30.72 -5.69
C ASN A 506 -8.68 29.76 -4.54
N GLU A 507 -8.02 28.64 -4.82
CA GLU A 507 -7.62 27.66 -3.80
C GLU A 507 -6.09 27.55 -3.72
N GLU A 508 -5.56 27.39 -2.50
CA GLU A 508 -4.15 27.10 -2.32
C GLU A 508 -3.78 25.79 -3.02
N LEU A 509 -2.60 25.77 -3.62
CA LEU A 509 -2.08 24.55 -4.23
C LEU A 509 -1.95 23.46 -3.17
N PRO A 510 -2.32 22.21 -3.49
CA PRO A 510 -2.21 21.13 -2.54
C PRO A 510 -0.75 20.88 -2.17
N ASP A 511 -0.52 20.52 -0.90
CA ASP A 511 0.82 20.18 -0.41
C ASP A 511 1.44 19.08 -1.30
N PRO A 512 2.57 19.36 -1.98
CA PRO A 512 3.21 18.41 -2.86
C PRO A 512 3.78 17.20 -2.11
N MET A 513 3.98 17.30 -0.79
CA MET A 513 4.55 16.22 0.04
C MET A 513 3.53 15.14 0.40
N GLY A 514 2.22 15.38 0.25
CA GLY A 514 1.19 14.39 0.54
C GLY A 514 1.18 13.87 1.98
N GLN A 515 0.41 12.81 2.21
CA GLN A 515 0.10 12.26 3.53
C GLN A 515 0.67 10.85 3.70
N PRO A 516 1.43 10.59 4.78
CA PRO A 516 1.90 9.26 5.09
C PRO A 516 0.76 8.39 5.66
N GLY A 517 0.71 7.14 5.24
CA GLY A 517 -0.22 6.13 5.72
C GLY A 517 0.31 4.73 5.44
N ILE A 518 -0.57 3.73 5.38
CA ILE A 518 -0.23 2.41 4.81
C ILE A 518 0.30 2.60 3.38
N ASN A 519 -0.41 3.43 2.62
CA ASN A 519 0.03 3.95 1.35
C ASN A 519 0.39 5.43 1.48
N TYR A 520 1.30 5.89 0.64
CA TYR A 520 1.66 7.29 0.50
C TYR A 520 0.72 7.95 -0.52
N SER A 521 -0.10 8.87 -0.02
CA SER A 521 -1.24 9.44 -0.75
C SER A 521 -1.05 10.94 -0.98
N PRO A 522 -1.53 11.53 -2.09
CA PRO A 522 -1.66 12.98 -2.17
C PRO A 522 -2.69 13.47 -1.16
N CYS A 523 -2.55 14.73 -0.72
CA CYS A 523 -3.63 15.45 -0.06
C CYS A 523 -4.83 15.56 -1.00
N ASP A 524 -6.04 15.69 -0.46
CA ASP A 524 -7.22 15.92 -1.30
C ASP A 524 -7.07 17.24 -2.05
N PHE A 525 -7.38 17.21 -3.35
CA PHE A 525 -7.31 18.35 -4.24
C PHE A 525 -8.48 18.36 -5.21
N LYS A 526 -8.77 19.53 -5.77
CA LYS A 526 -9.80 19.70 -6.79
C LYS A 526 -9.19 19.80 -8.18
N ILE A 527 -9.96 19.35 -9.17
CA ILE A 527 -9.64 19.45 -10.59
C ILE A 527 -10.69 20.28 -11.31
N CYS A 528 -10.25 21.19 -12.17
CA CYS A 528 -11.07 21.83 -13.20
C CYS A 528 -10.65 21.23 -14.55
N ALA A 529 -11.58 20.61 -15.26
CA ALA A 529 -11.33 19.99 -16.55
C ALA A 529 -11.98 20.81 -17.67
N THR A 530 -11.16 21.46 -18.50
CA THR A 530 -11.62 22.22 -19.66
C THR A 530 -11.45 21.38 -20.92
N PRO A 531 -12.51 21.12 -21.71
CA PRO A 531 -12.41 20.38 -22.97
C PRO A 531 -11.37 20.99 -23.92
N ARG A 532 -10.71 20.13 -24.71
CA ARG A 532 -9.71 20.51 -25.72
C ARG A 532 -10.23 20.40 -27.14
#